data_AF-A0A6J4UDK5-F1
#
_entry.id   AF-A0A6J4UDK5-F1
#
_cell.length_a   1.000
_cell.length_b   1.000
_cell.length_c   1.000
_cell.angle_alpha   90.00
_cell.angle_beta   90.00
_cell.angle_gamma   90.00
#
_symmetry.space_group_name_H-M   'P 1'
#
loop_
_entity.id
_entity.type
_entity.pdbx_description
1 polymer ?
#
loop_
_entity_poly.entity_id
_entity_poly.type
_entity_poly.pdbx_seq_one_letter_code
_entity_poly.pdbx_strand_id
1 'polypeptide(L)'
;MGDISVDAQNVAETLHKTPALVYYRVRCGKPSCHCATGERHGPYWFLHWREGTVQRRRYVRQADVPAVEAIIARRRAGDRAARQLAALAVTDLRRIRNLVRDIERRTPA
;
A
#
# COMPACT_ATOMS: atom_id res chain seq x y z
N MET A 1 -16.44 21.35 16.55
CA MET A 1 -16.48 19.88 16.40
C MET A 1 -16.32 19.58 14.92
N GLY A 2 -15.08 19.48 14.44
CA GLY A 2 -14.78 19.13 13.06
C GLY A 2 -15.05 17.65 12.86
N ASP A 3 -15.91 17.33 11.91
CA ASP A 3 -16.22 15.98 11.47
C ASP A 3 -14.91 15.22 11.18
N ILE A 4 -14.54 14.28 12.05
CA ILE A 4 -13.51 13.27 11.75
C ILE A 4 -14.18 12.26 10.80
N SER A 5 -14.62 12.76 9.65
CA SER A 5 -14.73 11.95 8.46
C SER A 5 -13.30 11.56 8.13
N VAL A 6 -12.92 10.35 8.51
CA VAL A 6 -11.61 9.78 8.24
C VAL A 6 -11.47 9.67 6.71
N ASP A 7 -11.06 10.75 6.06
CA ASP A 7 -11.04 10.88 4.60
C ASP A 7 -10.11 9.83 3.96
N ALA A 8 -10.40 9.44 2.71
CA ALA A 8 -9.62 8.43 2.00
C ALA A 8 -8.13 8.78 1.91
N GLN A 9 -7.79 10.08 1.84
CA GLN A 9 -6.41 10.55 1.84
C GLN A 9 -5.72 10.29 3.18
N ASN A 10 -6.40 10.60 4.30
CA ASN A 10 -5.88 10.34 5.64
C ASN A 10 -5.64 8.85 5.88
N VAL A 11 -6.56 7.99 5.45
CA VAL A 11 -6.36 6.52 5.51
C VAL A 11 -5.17 6.12 4.63
N ALA A 12 -5.06 6.66 3.42
CA ALA A 12 -3.96 6.36 2.52
C ALA A 12 -2.60 6.75 3.11
N GLU A 13 -2.55 7.84 3.87
CA GLU A 13 -1.32 8.35 4.48
C GLU A 13 -0.89 7.56 5.72
N THR A 14 -1.82 7.32 6.64
CA THR A 14 -1.50 6.95 8.04
C THR A 14 -1.38 5.45 8.30
N LEU A 15 -1.88 4.60 7.40
CA LEU A 15 -1.82 3.15 7.61
C LEU A 15 -0.39 2.63 7.68
N HIS A 16 -0.09 1.69 8.58
CA HIS A 16 1.25 1.09 8.72
C HIS A 16 1.79 0.46 7.42
N LYS A 17 0.91 -0.14 6.60
CA LYS A 17 1.23 -0.66 5.27
C LYS A 17 0.58 0.22 4.22
N THR A 18 1.28 0.38 3.09
CA THR A 18 0.75 1.09 1.94
C THR A 18 -0.49 0.37 1.40
N PRO A 19 -1.67 1.03 1.41
CA PRO A 19 -2.91 0.42 0.94
C PRO A 19 -2.97 0.31 -0.58
N ALA A 20 -4.00 -0.39 -1.07
CA ALA A 20 -4.26 -0.56 -2.51
C ALA A 20 -5.51 0.21 -2.92
N LEU A 21 -5.40 1.04 -3.96
CA LEU A 21 -6.55 1.66 -4.62
C LEU A 21 -7.08 0.71 -5.69
N VAL A 22 -8.36 0.36 -5.61
CA VAL A 22 -9.02 -0.65 -6.45
C VAL A 22 -10.35 -0.08 -6.94
N TYR A 23 -10.69 -0.29 -8.22
CA TYR A 23 -12.01 0.07 -8.72
C TYR A 23 -12.91 -1.15 -8.88
N TYR A 24 -14.21 -0.92 -8.74
CA TYR A 24 -15.26 -1.90 -8.99
C TYR A 24 -16.29 -1.35 -9.96
N ARG A 25 -16.86 -2.27 -10.74
CA ARG A 25 -18.06 -2.02 -11.53
C ARG A 25 -19.23 -2.83 -10.95
N VAL A 26 -20.34 -2.18 -10.66
CA VAL A 26 -21.45 -2.75 -9.88
C VAL A 26 -22.79 -2.69 -10.63
N ARG A 27 -23.72 -3.55 -10.22
CA ARG A 27 -25.13 -3.50 -10.64
C ARG A 27 -25.91 -2.72 -9.57
N CYS A 28 -26.83 -1.86 -9.96
CA CYS A 28 -27.64 -1.09 -9.00
C CYS A 28 -28.83 -1.87 -8.44
N GLY A 29 -29.17 -3.03 -9.03
CA GLY A 29 -30.28 -3.89 -8.59
C GLY A 29 -31.66 -3.50 -9.15
N LYS A 30 -31.79 -2.37 -9.87
CA LYS A 30 -33.03 -1.99 -10.52
C LYS A 30 -33.25 -2.85 -11.79
N PRO A 31 -34.39 -3.56 -11.92
CA PRO A 31 -34.63 -4.44 -13.07
C PRO A 31 -34.61 -3.72 -14.42
N SER A 32 -35.07 -2.47 -14.46
CA SER A 32 -35.13 -1.65 -15.68
C SER A 32 -33.83 -0.92 -16.02
N CYS A 33 -32.79 -1.04 -15.19
CA CYS A 33 -31.54 -0.34 -15.43
C CYS A 33 -30.73 -1.03 -16.53
N HIS A 34 -30.09 -0.26 -17.41
CA HIS A 34 -29.15 -0.79 -18.42
C HIS A 34 -28.07 -1.71 -17.81
N CYS A 35 -27.64 -1.46 -16.57
CA CYS A 35 -26.67 -2.33 -15.90
C CYS A 35 -27.19 -3.76 -15.60
N ALA A 36 -28.47 -4.06 -15.82
CA ALA A 36 -29.07 -5.38 -15.66
C ALA A 36 -28.71 -6.33 -16.81
N THR A 37 -28.58 -5.82 -18.04
CA THR A 37 -28.25 -6.62 -19.22
C THR A 37 -27.01 -6.14 -19.98
N GLY A 38 -26.59 -4.89 -19.75
CA GLY A 38 -25.44 -4.26 -20.38
C GLY A 38 -24.34 -3.88 -19.39
N GLU A 39 -23.64 -2.78 -19.70
CA GLU A 39 -22.47 -2.33 -18.94
C GLU A 39 -22.81 -1.95 -17.50
N ARG A 40 -21.95 -2.40 -16.57
CA ARG A 40 -22.07 -2.15 -15.14
C ARG A 40 -21.68 -0.72 -14.78
N HIS A 41 -22.34 -0.16 -13.77
CA HIS A 41 -22.01 1.16 -13.23
C HIS A 41 -20.62 1.21 -12.64
N GLY A 42 -19.99 2.39 -12.72
CA GLY A 42 -18.66 2.65 -12.20
C GLY A 42 -17.81 3.38 -13.23
N PRO A 43 -16.49 3.47 -12.99
CA PRO A 43 -15.76 2.85 -11.88
C PRO A 43 -16.06 3.51 -10.53
N TYR A 44 -16.28 2.68 -9.49
CA TYR A 44 -16.28 3.14 -8.10
C TYR A 44 -14.98 2.75 -7.44
N TRP A 45 -14.29 3.73 -6.86
CA TRP A 45 -12.97 3.54 -6.29
C TRP A 45 -13.04 3.22 -4.80
N PHE A 46 -12.17 2.32 -4.35
CA PHE A 46 -12.06 1.91 -2.96
C PHE A 46 -10.60 1.75 -2.58
N LEU A 47 -10.27 2.23 -1.38
CA LEU A 47 -9.01 1.97 -0.74
C LEU A 47 -9.12 0.69 0.09
N HIS A 48 -8.26 -0.29 -0.16
CA HIS A 48 -8.22 -1.58 0.52
C HIS A 48 -6.98 -1.68 1.40
N TRP A 49 -7.17 -2.17 2.63
CA TRP A 49 -6.08 -2.45 3.55
C TRP A 49 -6.42 -3.62 4.48
N ARG A 50 -5.41 -4.10 5.22
CA ARG A 50 -5.59 -5.08 6.28
C ARG A 50 -5.36 -4.44 7.65
N GLU A 51 -6.26 -4.73 8.56
CA GLU A 51 -6.17 -4.41 9.98
C GLU A 51 -6.18 -5.73 10.73
N GLY A 52 -4.99 -6.18 11.18
CA GLY A 52 -4.80 -7.54 11.65
C GLY A 52 -5.18 -8.58 10.58
N THR A 53 -6.14 -9.45 10.89
CA THR A 53 -6.68 -10.48 10.00
C THR A 53 -7.87 -9.99 9.15
N VAL A 54 -8.40 -8.80 9.42
CA VAL A 54 -9.60 -8.28 8.76
C VAL A 54 -9.23 -7.44 7.55
N GLN A 55 -9.85 -7.75 6.40
CA GLN A 55 -9.78 -6.90 5.22
C GLN A 55 -10.78 -5.75 5.33
N ARG A 56 -10.27 -4.52 5.28
CA ARG A 56 -11.05 -3.29 5.33
C ARG A 56 -11.05 -2.62 3.96
N ARG A 57 -12.13 -1.90 3.68
CA ARG A 57 -12.21 -1.02 2.51
C ARG A 57 -12.90 0.28 2.83
N ARG A 58 -12.55 1.34 2.12
CA ARG A 58 -13.22 2.65 2.18
C ARG A 58 -13.46 3.18 0.79
N TYR A 59 -14.64 3.73 0.55
CA TYR A 59 -14.97 4.40 -0.71
C TYR A 59 -14.09 5.64 -0.92
N VAL A 60 -13.68 5.86 -2.16
CA VAL A 60 -12.90 7.01 -2.61
C VAL A 60 -13.74 7.76 -3.64
N ARG A 61 -14.03 9.04 -3.38
CA ARG A 61 -14.74 9.88 -4.34
C ARG A 61 -13.87 10.05 -5.58
N GLN A 62 -14.51 10.11 -6.76
CA GLN A 62 -13.79 10.27 -8.03
C GLN A 62 -12.84 11.48 -8.04
N ALA A 63 -13.24 12.59 -7.39
CA ALA A 63 -12.41 13.79 -7.27
C ALA A 63 -11.14 13.59 -6.39
N ASP A 64 -11.18 12.64 -5.45
CA ASP A 64 -10.07 12.37 -4.51
C ASP A 64 -9.10 11.31 -5.05
N VAL A 65 -9.46 10.61 -6.13
CA VAL A 65 -8.65 9.53 -6.73
C VAL A 65 -7.21 9.98 -7.04
N PRO A 66 -6.98 11.11 -7.74
CA PRO A 66 -5.62 11.54 -8.06
C PRO A 66 -4.76 11.81 -6.82
N ALA A 67 -5.36 12.39 -5.77
CA ALA A 67 -4.65 12.66 -4.52
C ALA A 67 -4.27 11.36 -3.79
N VAL A 68 -5.18 10.39 -3.74
CA VAL A 68 -4.93 9.07 -3.14
C VAL A 68 -3.86 8.30 -3.94
N GLU A 69 -3.89 8.36 -5.27
CA GLU A 69 -2.87 7.76 -6.13
C GLU A 69 -1.48 8.35 -5.86
N ALA A 70 -1.38 9.67 -5.76
CA ALA A 70 -0.13 10.36 -5.45
C ALA A 70 0.46 9.92 -4.10
N ILE A 71 -0.39 9.81 -3.07
CA ILE A 71 0.00 9.30 -1.75
C ILE A 71 0.54 7.86 -1.86
N ILE A 72 -0.21 6.96 -2.50
CA ILE A 72 0.19 5.56 -2.66
C ILE A 72 1.49 5.45 -3.45
N ALA A 73 1.66 6.22 -4.52
CA ALA A 73 2.87 6.23 -5.33
C ALA A 73 4.10 6.67 -4.53
N ARG A 74 3.99 7.78 -3.78
CA ARG A 74 5.04 8.28 -2.88
C ARG A 74 5.43 7.22 -1.86
N ARG A 75 4.45 6.64 -1.18
CA ARG A 75 4.68 5.63 -0.14
C ARG A 75 5.33 4.37 -0.71
N ARG A 76 4.88 3.89 -1.87
CA ARG A 76 5.51 2.75 -2.56
C ARG A 76 6.95 3.04 -2.95
N ALA A 77 7.27 4.26 -3.37
CA ALA A 77 8.64 4.65 -3.68
C ALA A 77 9.52 4.62 -2.42
N GLY A 78 9.04 5.18 -1.31
CA GLY A 78 9.73 5.13 -0.01
C GLY A 78 9.93 3.69 0.48
N ASP A 79 8.89 2.86 0.43
CA ASP A 79 8.96 1.45 0.82
C ASP A 79 10.00 0.68 -0.03
N ARG A 80 10.10 0.98 -1.33
CA ARG A 80 11.11 0.37 -2.22
C ARG A 80 12.52 0.80 -1.84
N ALA A 81 12.74 2.10 -1.63
CA ALA A 81 14.05 2.64 -1.24
C ALA A 81 14.51 2.05 0.10
N ALA A 82 13.62 1.98 1.10
CA ALA A 82 13.92 1.38 2.39
C ALA A 82 14.30 -0.11 2.29
N ARG A 83 13.59 -0.89 1.46
CA ARG A 83 13.92 -2.31 1.21
C ARG A 83 15.28 -2.47 0.54
N GLN A 84 15.61 -1.60 -0.42
CA GLN A 84 16.91 -1.62 -1.09
C GLN A 84 18.05 -1.33 -0.11
N LEU A 85 17.91 -0.27 0.70
CA LEU A 85 18.89 0.07 1.72
C LEU A 85 19.09 -1.06 2.74
N ALA A 86 17.99 -1.67 3.21
CA ALA A 86 18.06 -2.81 4.11
C ALA A 86 18.79 -4.01 3.49
N ALA A 87 18.55 -4.29 2.20
CA ALA A 87 19.24 -5.37 1.50
C ALA A 87 20.76 -5.13 1.37
N LEU A 88 21.16 -3.89 1.09
CA LEU A 88 22.57 -3.48 1.07
C LEU A 88 23.21 -3.63 2.45
N ALA A 89 22.57 -3.10 3.49
CA ALA A 89 23.06 -3.20 4.87
C ALA A 89 23.24 -4.66 5.31
N VAL A 90 22.29 -5.55 4.99
CA VAL A 90 22.42 -6.99 5.26
C VAL A 90 23.62 -7.60 4.52
N THR A 91 23.89 -7.15 3.30
CA THR A 91 25.03 -7.61 2.50
C THR A 91 26.35 -7.16 3.12
N ASP A 92 26.44 -5.89 3.51
CA ASP A 92 27.63 -5.34 4.17
C ASP A 92 27.92 -6.02 5.50
N LEU A 93 26.89 -6.25 6.32
CA LEU A 93 27.03 -6.98 7.60
C LEU A 93 27.52 -8.41 7.40
N ARG A 94 27.10 -9.10 6.32
CA ARG A 94 27.63 -10.43 5.98
C ARG A 94 29.10 -10.34 5.58
N ARG A 95 29.47 -9.33 4.78
CA ARG A 95 30.86 -9.10 4.37
C ARG A 95 31.77 -8.86 5.57
N ILE A 96 31.40 -7.93 6.45
CA ILE A 96 32.16 -7.59 7.66
C ILE A 96 32.34 -8.83 8.54
N ARG A 97 31.27 -9.58 8.79
CA ARG A 97 31.33 -10.82 9.56
C ARG A 97 32.32 -11.83 8.98
N ASN A 98 32.35 -11.98 7.67
CA ASN A 98 33.28 -12.90 7.00
C ASN A 98 34.73 -12.43 7.12
N LEU A 99 34.98 -11.12 7.05
CA LEU A 99 36.31 -10.54 7.27
C LEU A 99 36.79 -10.78 8.70
N VAL A 100 35.95 -10.53 9.70
CA VAL A 100 36.29 -10.78 11.12
C VAL A 100 36.68 -12.25 11.31
N ARG A 101 35.86 -13.18 10.81
CA ARG A 101 36.16 -14.62 10.86
C ARG A 101 37.47 -14.98 10.16
N ASP A 102 37.83 -14.26 9.10
CA ASP A 102 39.08 -14.51 8.38
C ASP A 102 40.31 -14.02 9.15
N ILE A 103 40.20 -12.86 9.80
CA ILE A 103 41.23 -12.32 10.69
C ILE A 103 41.47 -13.27 11.87
N GLU A 104 40.40 -13.73 12.50
CA GLU A 104 40.45 -14.70 13.61
C GLU A 104 41.14 -16.01 13.19
N ARG A 105 40.91 -16.49 11.97
CA ARG A 105 41.59 -17.69 11.46
C ARG A 105 43.08 -17.47 11.19
N ARG A 106 43.47 -16.28 10.74
CA ARG A 106 44.86 -15.96 10.38
C ARG A 106 45.72 -15.55 11.57
N THR A 107 45.09 -15.15 12.68
CA THR A 107 45.77 -14.77 13.92
C THR A 107 45.38 -15.74 15.02
N PRO A 108 45.83 -17.01 14.97
CA PRO A 108 45.57 -17.93 16.06
C PRO A 108 46.22 -17.40 17.33
N ALA A 109 45.45 -17.41 18.43
CA ALA A 109 45.91 -17.05 19.76
C ALA A 109 47.02 -17.97 20.26
#